data_AF-A0A061SGN4-F1
#
_entry.id   AF-A0A061SGN4-F1
#
_cell.length_a   1.000
_cell.length_b   1.000
_cell.length_c   1.000
_cell.angle_alpha   90.00
_cell.angle_beta   90.00
_cell.angle_gamma   90.00
#
_symmetry.space_group_name_H-M   'P 1'
#
loop_
_entity.id
_entity.type
_entity.pdbx_description
1 polymer ?
#
loop_
_entity_poly.entity_id
_entity_poly.type
_entity_poly.pdbx_seq_one_letter_code
_entity_poly.pdbx_strand_id
1 'polypeptide(L)'
;MAQSAAEAAAPLMVASDLRSALLSFKVASASLRALQLGNAALKADKDAMEAAGGSEEYERLRAPRPETPALLPAVHMVWAPLVAALQDERLPVAAAAAAALPELAVLSGGQFIARRLSSEAWPPLEQMLESGETAGMRKVRARHRQGSTGASDRSEGLPTDGGAETLRCAVLGVVSDLVSTDEGRAALRLCVPRVISSCAGLLTAPGYMGAGNLRKEVIRTLEALSTLDGDSVWLYTAQLLQDNGFAIKGAAPAPQGLAPLAKLLGEPQYRPQSATPRLEQKVAEDLKSLLEFLNCR
;
A
#
# COMPACT_ATOMS: atom_id res chain seq x y z
N MET A 1 15.18 23.14 11.53
CA MET A 1 15.75 22.74 10.21
C MET A 1 15.06 21.52 9.62
N ALA A 2 15.01 20.36 10.29
CA ALA A 2 14.35 19.16 9.75
C ALA A 2 12.85 19.36 9.46
N GLN A 3 12.12 20.01 10.37
CA GLN A 3 10.71 20.33 10.15
C GLN A 3 10.51 21.23 8.92
N SER A 4 11.24 22.34 8.84
CA SER A 4 11.18 23.26 7.68
C SER A 4 11.56 22.58 6.36
N ALA A 5 12.47 21.61 6.39
CA ALA A 5 12.83 20.82 5.21
C ALA A 5 11.68 19.88 4.78
N ALA A 6 10.97 19.26 5.72
CA ALA A 6 9.75 18.50 5.42
C ALA A 6 8.63 19.40 4.86
N GLU A 7 8.44 20.59 5.43
CA GLU A 7 7.50 21.62 4.97
C GLU A 7 7.79 22.04 3.53
N ALA A 8 9.05 22.33 3.21
CA ALA A 8 9.48 22.73 1.87
C ALA A 8 9.40 21.58 0.86
N ALA A 9 9.61 20.33 1.29
CA ALA A 9 9.57 19.16 0.42
C ALA A 9 8.14 18.76 0.03
N ALA A 10 7.17 18.92 0.93
CA ALA A 10 5.79 18.49 0.72
C ALA A 10 5.16 19.00 -0.60
N PRO A 11 5.15 20.32 -0.93
CA PRO A 11 4.58 20.79 -2.20
C PRO A 11 5.38 20.34 -3.43
N LEU A 12 6.67 20.03 -3.27
CA LEU A 12 7.51 19.59 -4.39
C LEU A 12 7.18 18.16 -4.85
N MET A 13 6.53 17.34 -4.03
CA MET A 13 6.10 15.97 -4.39
C MET A 13 5.17 15.93 -5.60
N VAL A 14 4.42 17.01 -5.81
CA VAL A 14 3.48 17.18 -6.93
C VAL A 14 3.97 18.20 -7.96
N ALA A 15 5.25 18.60 -7.90
CA ALA A 15 5.83 19.52 -8.87
C ALA A 15 5.84 18.90 -10.27
N SER A 16 5.69 19.75 -11.31
CA SER A 16 5.73 19.33 -12.72
C SER A 16 7.11 18.79 -13.12
N ASP A 17 8.19 19.30 -12.51
CA ASP A 17 9.53 18.78 -12.71
C ASP A 17 9.71 17.42 -12.03
N LEU A 18 9.99 16.39 -12.83
CA LEU A 18 10.13 15.00 -12.36
C LEU A 18 11.25 14.86 -11.32
N ARG A 19 12.38 15.54 -11.55
CA ARG A 19 13.54 15.43 -10.66
C ARG A 19 13.25 16.03 -9.29
N SER A 20 12.61 17.20 -9.27
CA SER A 20 12.19 17.87 -8.04
C SER A 20 11.19 17.02 -7.26
N ALA A 21 10.20 16.44 -7.94
CA ALA A 21 9.25 15.52 -7.33
C ALA A 21 9.95 14.31 -6.69
N LEU A 22 10.82 13.61 -7.42
CA LEU A 22 11.53 12.43 -6.90
C LEU A 22 12.50 12.76 -5.75
N LEU A 23 13.18 13.90 -5.82
CA LEU A 23 14.08 14.34 -4.74
C LEU A 23 13.30 14.72 -3.47
N SER A 24 12.11 15.29 -3.61
CA SER A 24 11.30 15.72 -2.48
C SER A 24 10.90 14.55 -1.56
N PHE A 25 10.62 13.36 -2.10
CA PHE A 25 10.37 12.16 -1.29
C PHE A 25 11.57 11.80 -0.42
N LYS A 26 12.79 11.86 -0.99
CA LYS A 26 14.03 11.58 -0.25
C LYS A 26 14.29 12.62 0.84
N VAL A 27 14.08 13.89 0.52
CA VAL A 27 14.23 15.00 1.49
C VAL A 27 13.22 14.87 2.61
N ALA A 28 11.95 14.58 2.29
CA ALA A 28 10.91 14.38 3.29
C ALA A 28 11.22 13.17 4.19
N SER A 29 11.58 12.02 3.63
CA SER A 29 12.01 10.82 4.38
C SER A 29 13.17 11.14 5.33
N ALA A 30 14.26 11.74 4.82
CA ALA A 30 15.42 12.09 5.64
C ALA A 30 15.06 13.09 6.75
N SER A 31 14.19 14.05 6.46
CA SER A 31 13.71 15.04 7.42
C SER A 31 12.86 14.42 8.52
N LEU A 32 11.95 13.51 8.18
CA LEU A 32 11.12 12.80 9.14
C LEU A 32 11.95 11.85 10.03
N ARG A 33 12.95 11.15 9.47
CA ARG A 33 13.92 10.36 10.26
C ARG A 33 14.70 11.24 11.23
N ALA A 34 15.17 12.40 10.79
CA ALA A 34 15.88 13.33 11.65
C ALA A 34 14.99 13.84 12.80
N LEU A 35 13.70 14.10 12.54
CA LEU A 35 12.73 14.47 13.58
C LEU A 35 12.49 13.31 14.57
N GLN A 36 12.38 12.08 14.09
CA GLN A 36 12.21 10.90 14.95
C GLN A 36 13.41 10.70 15.88
N LEU A 37 14.63 10.78 15.35
CA LEU A 37 15.86 10.68 16.14
C LEU A 37 15.98 11.84 17.13
N GLY A 38 15.62 13.06 16.73
CA GLY A 38 15.58 14.22 17.62
C GLY A 38 14.60 14.02 18.78
N ASN A 39 13.42 13.46 18.53
CA ASN A 39 12.44 13.14 19.56
C ASN A 39 12.93 12.06 20.52
N ALA A 40 13.57 11.01 20.00
CA ALA A 40 14.16 9.96 20.82
C ALA A 40 15.28 10.52 21.72
N ALA A 41 16.15 11.37 21.18
CA ALA A 41 17.22 12.01 21.92
C ALA A 41 16.70 12.93 23.04
N LEU A 42 15.67 13.74 22.76
CA LEU A 42 15.04 14.60 23.76
C LEU A 42 14.33 13.80 24.86
N LYS A 43 13.70 12.69 24.50
CA LYS A 43 13.09 11.78 25.48
C LYS A 43 14.17 11.14 26.37
N ALA A 44 15.24 10.62 25.79
CA ALA A 44 16.34 10.01 26.54
C ALA A 44 17.01 11.02 27.48
N ASP A 45 17.22 12.25 27.03
CA ASP A 45 17.72 13.34 27.87
C ASP A 45 16.77 13.66 29.03
N LYS A 46 15.46 13.71 28.76
CA LYS A 46 14.44 13.91 29.82
C LYS A 46 14.47 12.77 30.84
N ASP A 47 14.49 11.52 30.38
CA ASP A 47 14.46 10.34 31.24
C ASP A 47 15.75 10.26 32.10
N ALA A 48 16.92 10.57 31.53
CA ALA A 48 18.19 10.65 32.27
C ALA A 48 18.19 11.73 33.35
N MET A 49 17.55 12.88 33.07
CA MET A 49 17.41 13.98 34.03
C MET A 49 16.48 13.63 35.20
N GLU A 50 15.36 12.97 34.92
CA GLU A 50 14.45 12.47 35.97
C GLU A 50 15.17 11.45 36.86
N ALA A 51 15.99 10.57 36.26
CA ALA A 51 16.80 9.61 37.00
C ALA A 51 17.92 10.25 37.84
N ALA A 52 18.46 11.41 37.42
CA ALA A 52 19.52 12.14 38.12
C ALA A 52 19.02 13.00 39.30
N GLY A 53 17.71 13.01 39.59
CA GLY A 53 17.14 13.72 40.74
C GLY A 53 17.03 15.24 40.56
N GLY A 54 16.91 15.70 39.30
CA GLY A 54 16.75 17.09 38.84
C GLY A 54 16.78 18.18 39.93
N SER A 55 17.96 18.78 40.17
CA SER A 55 18.02 20.01 40.96
C SER A 55 17.47 21.18 40.12
N GLU A 56 16.62 22.03 40.72
CA GLU A 56 16.13 23.29 40.09
C GLU A 56 17.28 24.15 39.56
N GLU A 57 18.46 24.05 40.16
CA GLU A 57 19.67 24.79 39.80
C GLU A 57 20.26 24.31 38.46
N TYR A 58 20.18 23.00 38.16
CA TYR A 58 20.60 22.45 36.88
C TYR A 58 19.62 22.78 35.75
N GLU A 59 18.32 22.85 36.03
CA GLU A 59 17.33 23.33 35.04
C GLU A 59 17.54 24.81 34.67
N ARG A 60 17.95 25.65 35.63
CA ARG A 60 18.21 27.08 35.41
C ARG A 60 19.50 27.38 34.64
N LEU A 61 20.52 26.53 34.78
CA LEU A 61 21.81 26.67 34.08
C LEU A 61 21.81 26.07 32.67
N ARG A 62 20.72 25.41 32.28
CA ARG A 62 20.61 24.69 31.01
C ARG A 62 20.36 25.64 29.84
N ALA A 63 20.98 25.34 28.69
CA ALA A 63 20.60 25.94 27.42
C ALA A 63 19.11 25.67 27.12
N PRO A 64 18.36 26.66 26.60
CA PRO A 64 16.94 26.48 26.30
C PRO A 64 16.74 25.26 25.40
N ARG A 65 15.81 24.38 25.78
CA ARG A 65 15.48 23.22 24.94
C ARG A 65 15.03 23.73 23.58
N PRO A 66 15.57 23.22 22.46
CA PRO A 66 15.01 23.51 21.16
C PRO A 66 13.52 23.12 21.16
N GLU A 67 12.70 23.84 20.41
CA GLU A 67 11.29 23.49 20.23
C GLU A 67 11.16 22.00 19.91
N THR A 68 10.28 21.30 20.61
CA THR A 68 10.11 19.86 20.47
C THR A 68 9.85 19.53 18.99
N PRO A 69 10.69 18.71 18.35
CA PRO A 69 10.53 18.35 16.95
C PRO A 69 9.16 17.70 16.73
N ALA A 70 8.28 18.38 15.99
CA ALA A 70 6.92 17.95 15.84
C ALA A 70 6.78 16.92 14.69
N LEU A 71 7.17 15.67 14.97
CA LEU A 71 7.14 14.58 13.98
C LEU A 71 5.74 14.35 13.39
N LEU A 72 4.70 14.28 14.23
CA LEU A 72 3.33 14.02 13.75
C LEU A 72 2.76 15.17 12.90
N PRO A 73 2.92 16.45 13.27
CA PRO A 73 2.63 17.56 12.37
C PRO A 73 3.41 17.47 11.05
N ALA A 74 4.70 17.11 11.08
CA ALA A 74 5.49 16.94 9.87
C ALA A 74 4.93 15.84 8.94
N VAL A 75 4.59 14.68 9.52
CA VAL A 75 3.91 13.58 8.82
C VAL A 75 2.58 14.04 8.24
N HIS A 76 1.80 14.83 8.99
CA HIS A 76 0.49 15.30 8.54
C HIS A 76 0.58 16.16 7.28
N MET A 77 1.57 17.07 7.21
CA MET A 77 1.75 17.93 6.02
C MET A 77 2.24 17.16 4.81
N VAL A 78 3.13 16.18 5.00
CA VAL A 78 3.65 15.35 3.89
C VAL A 78 2.57 14.43 3.32
N TRP A 79 1.61 14.00 4.14
CA TRP A 79 0.62 13.02 3.75
C TRP A 79 -0.22 13.42 2.54
N ALA A 80 -0.81 14.62 2.54
CA ALA A 80 -1.73 15.00 1.47
C ALA A 80 -1.04 15.08 0.09
N PRO A 81 0.15 15.72 -0.04
CA PRO A 81 0.92 15.66 -1.27
C PRO A 81 1.38 14.25 -1.66
N LEU A 82 1.71 13.39 -0.69
CA LEU A 82 2.05 11.99 -0.95
C LEU A 82 0.86 11.23 -1.55
N VAL A 83 -0.34 11.37 -0.98
CA VAL A 83 -1.56 10.74 -1.52
C VAL A 83 -1.93 11.30 -2.89
N ALA A 84 -1.72 12.60 -3.12
CA ALA A 84 -1.90 13.19 -4.45
C ALA A 84 -0.91 12.61 -5.47
N ALA A 85 0.35 12.37 -5.07
CA ALA A 85 1.36 11.78 -5.92
C ALA A 85 1.10 10.30 -6.26
N LEU A 86 0.36 9.54 -5.44
CA LEU A 86 -0.12 8.20 -5.82
C LEU A 86 -1.01 8.22 -7.08
N GLN A 87 -1.64 9.36 -7.36
CA GLN A 87 -2.52 9.56 -8.51
C GLN A 87 -1.81 10.26 -9.67
N ASP A 88 -0.50 10.50 -9.58
CA ASP A 88 0.26 11.19 -10.61
C ASP A 88 0.27 10.42 -11.93
N GLU A 89 0.25 11.13 -13.05
CA GLU A 89 0.31 10.53 -14.40
C GLU A 89 1.70 9.96 -14.71
N ARG A 90 2.73 10.42 -14.00
CA ARG A 90 4.13 9.97 -14.15
C ARG A 90 4.36 8.77 -13.23
N LEU A 91 4.51 7.60 -13.86
CA LEU A 91 4.74 6.33 -13.16
C LEU A 91 5.84 6.38 -12.08
N PRO A 92 7.03 6.99 -12.30
CA PRO A 92 8.06 7.04 -11.27
C PRO A 92 7.65 7.82 -10.01
N VAL A 93 6.79 8.83 -10.14
CA VAL A 93 6.30 9.64 -9.02
C VAL A 93 5.31 8.83 -8.18
N ALA A 94 4.35 8.17 -8.84
CA ALA A 94 3.40 7.30 -8.14
C ALA A 94 4.09 6.13 -7.43
N ALA A 95 5.10 5.51 -8.07
CA ALA A 95 5.91 4.47 -7.47
C ALA A 95 6.70 4.97 -6.25
N ALA A 96 7.32 6.16 -6.33
CA ALA A 96 8.04 6.77 -5.21
C ALA A 96 7.10 7.11 -4.04
N ALA A 97 5.89 7.60 -4.33
CA ALA A 97 4.87 7.86 -3.31
C ALA A 97 4.41 6.56 -2.62
N ALA A 98 4.19 5.49 -3.38
CA ALA A 98 3.83 4.19 -2.82
C ALA A 98 4.95 3.62 -1.94
N ALA A 99 6.20 3.69 -2.40
CA ALA A 99 7.38 3.22 -1.67
C ALA A 99 7.66 4.00 -0.37
N ALA A 100 7.13 5.22 -0.22
CA ALA A 100 7.27 6.00 0.99
C ALA A 100 6.27 5.59 2.10
N LEU A 101 5.20 4.85 1.78
CA LEU A 101 4.15 4.48 2.75
C LEU A 101 4.64 3.54 3.89
N PRO A 102 5.43 2.47 3.62
CA PRO A 102 5.92 1.61 4.70
C PRO A 102 6.81 2.37 5.68
N GLU A 103 7.69 3.23 5.16
CA GLU A 103 8.54 4.06 5.99
C GLU A 103 7.72 5.05 6.83
N LEU A 104 6.70 5.69 6.23
CA LEU A 104 5.84 6.61 6.94
C LEU A 104 5.09 5.92 8.09
N ALA A 105 4.66 4.67 7.88
CA ALA A 105 4.03 3.84 8.92
C ALA A 105 4.95 3.64 10.13
N VAL A 106 6.21 3.29 9.87
CA VAL A 106 7.24 3.10 10.90
C VAL A 106 7.53 4.41 11.64
N LEU A 107 7.66 5.52 10.91
CA LEU A 107 8.00 6.82 11.47
C LEU A 107 6.87 7.39 12.34
N SER A 108 5.62 7.30 11.90
CA SER A 108 4.49 7.90 12.61
C SER A 108 3.86 7.01 13.68
N GLY A 109 4.21 5.73 13.70
CA GLY A 109 3.44 4.67 14.35
C GLY A 109 2.23 4.28 13.50
N GLY A 110 2.09 2.98 13.22
CA GLY A 110 1.07 2.47 12.30
C GLY A 110 -0.37 2.83 12.65
N GLN A 111 -0.67 2.86 13.95
CA GLN A 111 -1.99 3.20 14.48
C GLN A 111 -2.45 4.61 14.07
N PHE A 112 -1.51 5.54 13.96
CA PHE A 112 -1.77 6.93 13.60
C PHE A 112 -2.26 7.05 12.15
N ILE A 113 -1.63 6.31 11.22
CA ILE A 113 -1.99 6.39 9.81
C ILE A 113 -3.04 5.37 9.39
N ALA A 114 -3.40 4.38 10.21
CA ALA A 114 -4.27 3.28 9.79
C ALA A 114 -5.58 3.72 9.10
N ARG A 115 -6.24 4.75 9.67
CA ARG A 115 -7.48 5.29 9.09
C ARG A 115 -7.24 6.05 7.79
N ARG A 116 -6.13 6.79 7.69
CA ARG A 116 -5.77 7.54 6.49
C ARG A 116 -5.30 6.60 5.39
N LEU A 117 -4.54 5.56 5.74
CA LEU A 117 -4.14 4.51 4.82
C LEU A 117 -5.39 3.84 4.22
N SER A 118 -6.34 3.41 5.04
CA SER A 118 -7.53 2.71 4.53
C SER A 118 -8.48 3.57 3.70
N SER A 119 -8.60 4.88 4.00
CA SER A 119 -9.56 5.78 3.35
C SER A 119 -8.98 6.67 2.26
N GLU A 120 -7.70 7.04 2.34
CA GLU A 120 -7.07 8.01 1.43
C GLU A 120 -6.04 7.34 0.51
N ALA A 121 -5.14 6.50 1.04
CA ALA A 121 -4.03 5.94 0.27
C ALA A 121 -4.32 4.58 -0.37
N TRP A 122 -5.10 3.72 0.28
CA TRP A 122 -5.48 2.42 -0.24
C TRP A 122 -6.30 2.50 -1.54
N PRO A 123 -7.32 3.37 -1.69
CA PRO A 123 -8.10 3.40 -2.92
C PRO A 123 -7.24 3.68 -4.18
N PRO A 124 -6.28 4.62 -4.19
CA PRO A 124 -5.31 4.74 -5.28
C PRO A 124 -4.45 3.50 -5.52
N LEU A 125 -4.00 2.80 -4.47
CA LEU A 125 -3.20 1.57 -4.58
C LEU A 125 -4.01 0.41 -5.16
N GLU A 126 -5.23 0.21 -4.67
CA GLU A 126 -6.20 -0.75 -5.19
C GLU A 126 -6.47 -0.49 -6.67
N GLN A 127 -6.65 0.77 -7.04
CA GLN A 127 -6.81 1.19 -8.43
C GLN A 127 -5.61 0.80 -9.31
N MET A 128 -4.39 1.01 -8.81
CA MET A 128 -3.14 0.63 -9.48
C MET A 128 -3.01 -0.90 -9.61
N LEU A 129 -3.42 -1.67 -8.61
CA LEU A 129 -3.45 -3.13 -8.66
C LEU A 129 -4.42 -3.60 -9.75
N GLU A 130 -5.68 -3.18 -9.70
CA GLU A 130 -6.72 -3.68 -10.60
C GLU A 130 -6.45 -3.33 -12.06
N SER A 131 -6.16 -2.05 -12.33
CA SER A 131 -6.03 -1.56 -13.71
C SER A 131 -4.62 -1.57 -14.27
N GLY A 132 -3.59 -1.62 -13.42
CA GLY A 132 -2.22 -1.34 -13.82
C GLY A 132 -1.97 0.14 -14.21
N GLU A 133 -2.86 1.06 -13.81
CA GLU A 133 -2.79 2.48 -14.16
C GLU A 133 -3.16 3.37 -12.97
N THR A 134 -2.53 4.54 -12.89
CA THR A 134 -2.91 5.59 -11.92
C THR A 134 -4.14 6.37 -12.39
N ALA A 135 -4.81 7.06 -11.46
CA ALA A 135 -5.93 7.95 -11.81
C ALA A 135 -5.51 9.06 -12.78
N GLY A 136 -4.30 9.61 -12.63
CA GLY A 136 -3.72 10.61 -13.55
C GLY A 136 -3.58 10.07 -14.96
N MET A 137 -3.02 8.86 -15.12
CA MET A 137 -2.87 8.21 -16.42
C MET A 137 -4.22 8.01 -17.12
N ARG A 138 -5.25 7.59 -16.37
CA ARG A 138 -6.62 7.46 -16.94
C ARG A 138 -7.19 8.80 -17.40
N LYS A 139 -6.98 9.87 -16.63
CA LYS A 139 -7.44 11.23 -16.99
C LYS A 139 -6.73 11.74 -18.26
N VAL A 140 -5.42 11.51 -18.39
CA VAL A 140 -4.66 11.84 -19.61
C VAL A 140 -5.22 11.08 -20.81
N ARG A 141 -5.43 9.77 -20.68
CA ARG A 141 -5.99 8.95 -21.74
C ARG A 141 -7.40 9.40 -22.14
N ALA A 142 -8.25 9.74 -21.17
CA ALA A 142 -9.60 10.25 -21.44
C ALA A 142 -9.57 11.58 -22.21
N ARG A 143 -8.67 12.51 -21.84
CA ARG A 143 -8.46 13.78 -22.55
C ARG A 143 -8.01 13.56 -24.00
N HIS A 144 -7.06 12.66 -24.24
CA HIS A 144 -6.61 12.34 -25.60
C HIS A 144 -7.72 11.75 -26.47
N ARG A 145 -8.61 10.91 -25.90
CA ARG A 145 -9.75 10.34 -26.64
C ARG A 145 -10.81 11.38 -27.01
N GLN A 146 -10.96 12.44 -26.22
CA GLN A 146 -11.93 13.51 -26.49
C GLN A 146 -11.40 14.59 -27.45
N GLY A 147 -10.08 14.79 -27.52
CA GLY A 147 -9.45 15.80 -28.40
C GLY A 147 -9.09 15.32 -29.81
N SER A 148 -9.28 14.03 -30.12
CA SER A 148 -8.90 13.41 -31.40
C SER A 148 -9.99 13.59 -32.48
N THR A 149 -10.14 14.82 -33.01
CA THR A 149 -10.84 15.07 -34.29
C THR A 149 -9.92 15.54 -35.42
N GLY A 150 -8.60 15.51 -35.26
CA GLY A 150 -7.70 15.83 -36.36
C GLY A 150 -6.22 15.59 -36.05
N ALA A 151 -5.64 14.66 -36.80
CA ALA A 151 -4.22 14.52 -37.17
C ALA A 151 -3.11 14.39 -36.09
N SER A 152 -2.23 13.41 -36.37
CA SER A 152 -0.86 13.23 -35.90
C SER A 152 -0.63 12.59 -34.53
N ASP A 153 -0.72 11.27 -34.56
CA ASP A 153 0.23 10.29 -34.01
C ASP A 153 1.45 10.87 -33.27
N ARG A 154 1.34 10.93 -31.93
CA ARG A 154 2.46 10.85 -30.98
C ARG A 154 2.00 10.03 -29.79
N SER A 155 1.94 8.72 -29.99
CA SER A 155 1.70 7.73 -28.94
C SER A 155 2.99 7.43 -28.16
N GLU A 156 3.52 8.42 -27.43
CA GLU A 156 4.59 8.22 -26.45
C GLU A 156 4.02 8.53 -25.05
N GLY A 157 3.56 7.51 -24.33
CA GLY A 157 3.09 7.68 -22.94
C GLY A 157 1.97 6.75 -22.49
N LEU A 158 1.42 5.92 -23.38
CA LEU A 158 0.54 4.84 -22.96
C LEU A 158 1.37 3.77 -22.23
N PRO A 159 0.95 3.28 -21.05
CA PRO A 159 1.59 2.13 -20.43
C PRO A 159 1.48 0.97 -21.41
N THR A 160 2.64 0.49 -21.85
CA THR A 160 2.75 -0.84 -22.44
C THR A 160 2.38 -1.87 -21.37
N ASP A 161 1.98 -3.08 -21.77
CA ASP A 161 1.59 -4.15 -20.83
C ASP A 161 2.65 -4.38 -19.72
N GLY A 162 3.94 -4.15 -20.01
CA GLY A 162 5.03 -4.22 -19.02
C GLY A 162 5.04 -3.11 -17.97
N GLY A 163 4.53 -1.91 -18.28
CA GLY A 163 4.38 -0.83 -17.30
C GLY A 163 3.30 -1.12 -16.26
N ALA A 164 2.19 -1.74 -16.71
CA ALA A 164 1.10 -2.18 -15.86
C ALA A 164 1.54 -3.28 -14.87
N GLU A 165 2.30 -4.27 -15.34
CA GLU A 165 2.87 -5.31 -14.48
C GLU A 165 3.84 -4.73 -13.45
N THR A 166 4.74 -3.84 -13.88
CA THR A 166 5.71 -3.18 -12.98
C THR A 166 5.01 -2.43 -11.85
N LEU A 167 3.94 -1.70 -12.16
CA LEU A 167 3.17 -0.96 -11.18
C LEU A 167 2.49 -1.90 -10.17
N ARG A 168 1.88 -2.98 -10.65
CA ARG A 168 1.24 -3.99 -9.78
C ARG A 168 2.27 -4.63 -8.84
N CYS A 169 3.42 -5.05 -9.36
CA CYS A 169 4.50 -5.60 -8.56
C CYS A 169 5.01 -4.59 -7.52
N ALA A 170 5.13 -3.31 -7.88
CA ALA A 170 5.53 -2.27 -6.93
C ALA A 170 4.53 -2.11 -5.78
N VAL A 171 3.22 -2.13 -6.06
CA VAL A 171 2.19 -2.04 -5.01
C VAL A 171 2.17 -3.30 -4.14
N LEU A 172 2.31 -4.50 -4.72
CA LEU A 172 2.42 -5.75 -3.96
C LEU A 172 3.65 -5.75 -3.05
N GLY A 173 4.79 -5.23 -3.53
CA GLY A 173 5.99 -5.01 -2.74
C GLY A 173 5.74 -4.09 -1.54
N VAL A 174 5.03 -2.98 -1.75
CA VAL A 174 4.64 -2.05 -0.66
C VAL A 174 3.76 -2.73 0.39
N VAL A 175 2.82 -3.59 -0.03
CA VAL A 175 2.00 -4.37 0.92
C VAL A 175 2.87 -5.35 1.70
N SER A 176 3.76 -6.08 1.03
CA SER A 176 4.70 -7.00 1.68
C SER A 176 5.59 -6.26 2.70
N ASP A 177 6.10 -5.08 2.35
CA ASP A 177 6.92 -4.24 3.23
C ASP A 177 6.12 -3.76 4.45
N LEU A 178 4.85 -3.37 4.28
CA LEU A 178 3.98 -3.02 5.40
C LEU A 178 3.75 -4.22 6.33
N VAL A 179 3.52 -5.42 5.80
CA VAL A 179 3.31 -6.62 6.63
C VAL A 179 4.57 -7.02 7.41
N SER A 180 5.75 -6.66 6.91
CA SER A 180 7.04 -7.03 7.51
C SER A 180 7.36 -6.34 8.85
N THR A 181 6.66 -5.25 9.19
CA THR A 181 6.90 -4.45 10.41
C THR A 181 5.66 -4.40 11.30
N ASP A 182 5.82 -4.30 12.62
CA ASP A 182 4.68 -4.16 13.54
C ASP A 182 3.86 -2.89 13.27
N GLU A 183 4.54 -1.79 12.96
CA GLU A 183 3.90 -0.54 12.60
C GLU A 183 3.16 -0.65 11.26
N GLY A 184 3.74 -1.28 10.24
CA GLY A 184 3.05 -1.47 8.98
C GLY A 184 1.83 -2.40 9.09
N ARG A 185 1.93 -3.47 9.89
CA ARG A 185 0.79 -4.33 10.26
C ARG A 185 -0.32 -3.52 10.94
N ALA A 186 0.04 -2.68 11.92
CA ALA A 186 -0.89 -1.79 12.60
C ALA A 186 -1.54 -0.77 11.65
N ALA A 187 -0.81 -0.31 10.61
CA ALA A 187 -1.35 0.57 9.60
C ALA A 187 -2.37 -0.13 8.68
N LEU A 188 -2.11 -1.38 8.30
CA LEU A 188 -2.98 -2.16 7.42
C LEU A 188 -4.27 -2.66 8.10
N ARG A 189 -4.33 -2.70 9.44
CA ARG A 189 -5.39 -3.36 10.22
C ARG A 189 -6.83 -3.03 9.78
N LEU A 190 -7.09 -1.81 9.28
CA LEU A 190 -8.44 -1.36 8.90
C LEU A 190 -8.82 -1.70 7.45
N CYS A 191 -7.89 -2.21 6.65
CA CYS A 191 -8.13 -2.57 5.25
C CYS A 191 -7.62 -3.96 4.87
N VAL A 192 -7.16 -4.79 5.80
CA VAL A 192 -6.66 -6.15 5.52
C VAL A 192 -7.61 -6.98 4.62
N PRO A 193 -8.93 -7.06 4.89
CA PRO A 193 -9.82 -7.85 4.03
C PRO A 193 -9.91 -7.33 2.59
N ARG A 194 -9.89 -6.00 2.42
CA ARG A 194 -9.86 -5.37 1.09
C ARG A 194 -8.56 -5.68 0.36
N VAL A 195 -7.42 -5.55 1.05
CA VAL A 195 -6.09 -5.87 0.51
C VAL A 195 -6.04 -7.32 0.03
N ILE A 196 -6.49 -8.26 0.86
CA ILE A 196 -6.56 -9.68 0.50
C ILE A 196 -7.45 -9.89 -0.73
N SER A 197 -8.64 -9.30 -0.75
CA SER A 197 -9.58 -9.42 -1.88
C SER A 197 -8.97 -8.89 -3.18
N SER A 198 -8.29 -7.74 -3.16
CA SER A 198 -7.64 -7.17 -4.34
C SER A 198 -6.50 -8.05 -4.83
N CYS A 199 -5.65 -8.56 -3.93
CA CYS A 199 -4.56 -9.47 -4.27
C CYS A 199 -5.09 -10.78 -4.88
N ALA A 200 -6.11 -11.39 -4.27
CA ALA A 200 -6.74 -12.62 -4.77
C ALA A 200 -7.40 -12.40 -6.14
N GLY A 201 -8.07 -11.26 -6.33
CA GLY A 201 -8.73 -10.91 -7.60
C GLY A 201 -7.76 -10.74 -8.77
N LEU A 202 -6.48 -10.43 -8.52
CA LEU A 202 -5.48 -10.33 -9.60
C LEU A 202 -5.24 -11.67 -10.28
N LEU A 203 -5.38 -12.79 -9.57
CA LEU A 203 -5.13 -14.13 -10.10
C LEU A 203 -6.15 -14.54 -11.19
N THR A 204 -7.31 -13.87 -11.25
CA THR A 204 -8.34 -14.10 -12.27
C THR A 204 -8.47 -12.96 -13.28
N ALA A 205 -7.64 -11.93 -13.18
CA ALA A 205 -7.72 -10.77 -14.05
C ALA A 205 -7.33 -11.14 -15.51
N PRO A 206 -8.11 -10.69 -16.52
CA PRO A 206 -7.75 -10.88 -17.92
C PRO A 206 -6.44 -10.14 -18.24
N GLY A 207 -5.46 -10.83 -18.83
CA GLY A 207 -4.10 -10.32 -19.05
C GLY A 207 -3.07 -10.82 -18.03
N TYR A 208 -3.49 -11.58 -17.01
CA TYR A 208 -2.60 -12.27 -16.07
C TYR A 208 -1.96 -13.55 -16.66
N MET A 209 -2.50 -14.05 -17.77
CA MET A 209 -2.00 -15.24 -18.48
C MET A 209 -0.67 -14.93 -19.18
N GLY A 210 0.45 -15.09 -18.45
CA GLY A 210 1.82 -14.93 -18.97
C GLY A 210 2.81 -14.23 -18.03
N ALA A 211 2.33 -13.50 -17.02
CA ALA A 211 3.16 -12.71 -16.11
C ALA A 211 3.67 -13.54 -14.92
N GLY A 212 4.65 -14.41 -15.18
CA GLY A 212 5.20 -15.32 -14.16
C GLY A 212 5.78 -14.62 -12.91
N ASN A 213 6.23 -13.38 -13.03
CA ASN A 213 6.77 -12.59 -11.92
C ASN A 213 5.65 -12.01 -11.05
N LEU A 214 4.65 -11.37 -11.67
CA LEU A 214 3.47 -10.88 -10.96
C LEU A 214 2.79 -11.97 -10.15
N ARG A 215 2.66 -13.18 -10.72
CA ARG A 215 2.09 -14.32 -10.00
C ARG A 215 2.84 -14.68 -8.72
N LYS A 216 4.16 -14.80 -8.81
CA LYS A 216 4.99 -15.10 -7.64
C LYS A 216 4.84 -14.02 -6.58
N GLU A 217 4.80 -12.76 -7.01
CA GLU A 217 4.65 -11.64 -6.08
C GLU A 217 3.27 -11.65 -5.40
N VAL A 218 2.17 -11.92 -6.13
CA VAL A 218 0.84 -12.04 -5.54
C VAL A 218 0.78 -13.15 -4.50
N ILE A 219 1.30 -14.34 -4.82
CA ILE A 219 1.31 -15.47 -3.87
C ILE A 219 2.14 -15.12 -2.63
N ARG A 220 3.34 -14.56 -2.82
CA ARG A 220 4.19 -14.11 -1.71
C ARG A 220 3.49 -13.07 -0.83
N THR A 221 2.76 -12.13 -1.42
CA THR A 221 2.00 -11.13 -0.68
C THR A 221 0.82 -11.78 0.06
N LEU A 222 0.10 -12.74 -0.53
CA LEU A 222 -0.97 -13.48 0.15
C LEU A 222 -0.44 -14.33 1.31
N GLU A 223 0.72 -14.97 1.14
CA GLU A 223 1.43 -15.68 2.22
C GLU A 223 1.79 -14.71 3.36
N ALA A 224 2.32 -13.53 3.04
CA ALA A 224 2.58 -12.50 4.05
C ALA A 224 1.30 -12.08 4.77
N LEU A 225 0.22 -11.78 4.04
CA LEU A 225 -1.07 -11.38 4.60
C LEU A 225 -1.72 -12.48 5.46
N SER A 226 -1.42 -13.75 5.21
CA SER A 226 -1.90 -14.84 6.05
C SER A 226 -1.38 -14.78 7.51
N THR A 227 -0.27 -14.06 7.74
CA THR A 227 0.23 -13.81 9.10
C THR A 227 -0.62 -12.79 9.87
N LEU A 228 -1.44 -12.01 9.17
CA LEU A 228 -2.38 -11.04 9.74
C LEU A 228 -3.78 -11.60 9.89
N ASP A 229 -4.28 -12.26 8.85
CA ASP A 229 -5.64 -12.79 8.79
C ASP A 229 -5.67 -14.02 7.87
N GLY A 230 -5.23 -15.16 8.43
CA GLY A 230 -5.19 -16.44 7.71
C GLY A 230 -6.57 -16.91 7.26
N ASP A 231 -7.61 -16.67 8.07
CA ASP A 231 -8.99 -17.07 7.77
C ASP A 231 -9.51 -16.34 6.53
N SER A 232 -9.31 -15.03 6.44
CA SER A 232 -9.70 -14.26 5.24
C SER A 232 -8.93 -14.74 4.01
N VAL A 233 -7.60 -14.94 4.10
CA VAL A 233 -6.81 -15.44 2.96
C VAL A 233 -7.33 -16.80 2.50
N TRP A 234 -7.63 -17.70 3.44
CA TRP A 234 -8.21 -19.01 3.15
C TRP A 234 -9.56 -18.87 2.45
N LEU A 235 -10.48 -18.06 3.00
CA LEU A 235 -11.83 -17.87 2.48
C LEU A 235 -11.82 -17.33 1.05
N TYR A 236 -11.05 -16.27 0.78
CA TYR A 236 -10.96 -15.69 -0.56
C TYR A 236 -10.31 -16.65 -1.56
N THR A 237 -9.27 -17.38 -1.15
CA THR A 237 -8.59 -18.36 -2.02
C THR A 237 -9.48 -19.56 -2.33
N ALA A 238 -10.19 -20.08 -1.33
CA ALA A 238 -11.13 -21.18 -1.49
C ALA A 238 -12.30 -20.79 -2.40
N GLN A 239 -12.89 -19.60 -2.19
CA GLN A 239 -13.94 -19.07 -3.05
C GLN A 239 -13.45 -18.97 -4.51
N LEU A 240 -12.24 -18.46 -4.73
CA LEU A 240 -11.65 -18.33 -6.06
C LEU A 240 -11.49 -19.67 -6.77
N LEU A 241 -11.04 -20.71 -6.06
CA LEU A 241 -10.90 -22.06 -6.62
C LEU A 241 -12.27 -22.67 -6.95
N GLN A 242 -13.26 -22.52 -6.06
CA GLN A 242 -14.62 -23.02 -6.28
C GLN A 242 -15.30 -22.35 -7.48
N ASP A 243 -15.20 -21.02 -7.58
CA ASP A 243 -15.77 -20.25 -8.70
C ASP A 243 -15.15 -20.63 -10.06
N ASN A 244 -13.93 -21.18 -10.04
CA ASN A 244 -13.25 -21.70 -11.23
C ASN A 244 -13.37 -23.23 -11.40
N GLY A 245 -14.22 -23.90 -10.62
CA GLY A 245 -14.53 -25.32 -10.77
C GLY A 245 -13.47 -26.28 -10.21
N PHE A 246 -12.53 -25.81 -9.40
CA PHE A 246 -11.52 -26.66 -8.77
C PHE A 246 -12.03 -27.23 -7.45
N ALA A 247 -11.94 -28.56 -7.31
CA ALA A 247 -12.25 -29.24 -6.05
C ALA A 247 -11.16 -28.95 -4.99
N ILE A 248 -11.60 -28.56 -3.79
CA ILE A 248 -10.75 -28.40 -2.62
C ILE A 248 -10.85 -29.66 -1.78
N LYS A 249 -9.78 -30.47 -1.74
CA LYS A 249 -9.74 -31.68 -0.89
C LYS A 249 -9.60 -31.24 0.57
N GLY A 250 -10.44 -31.78 1.45
CA GLY A 250 -10.39 -31.47 2.89
C GLY A 250 -11.13 -30.19 3.31
N ALA A 251 -11.81 -29.49 2.39
CA ALA A 251 -12.71 -28.42 2.77
C ALA A 251 -13.89 -29.00 3.55
N ALA A 252 -14.03 -28.62 4.83
CA ALA A 252 -15.30 -28.75 5.51
C ALA A 252 -16.38 -28.11 4.60
N PRO A 253 -17.56 -28.75 4.44
CA PRO A 253 -18.62 -28.13 3.65
C PRO A 253 -18.86 -26.74 4.21
N ALA A 254 -18.94 -25.73 3.33
CA ALA A 254 -19.29 -24.37 3.72
C ALA A 254 -20.47 -24.47 4.70
N PRO A 255 -20.39 -23.89 5.92
CA PRO A 255 -21.39 -24.09 6.95
C PRO A 255 -22.77 -23.73 6.37
N GLN A 256 -23.58 -24.76 6.17
CA GLN A 256 -24.94 -24.65 5.64
C GLN A 256 -25.75 -23.88 6.68
N GLY A 257 -25.89 -22.56 6.48
CA GLY A 257 -26.59 -21.70 7.42
C GLY A 257 -26.03 -20.28 7.56
N LEU A 258 -24.82 -19.99 7.05
CA LEU A 258 -24.40 -18.60 6.90
C LEU A 258 -25.15 -18.01 5.69
N ALA A 259 -26.00 -17.01 5.94
CA ALA A 259 -26.48 -16.12 4.90
C ALA A 259 -25.29 -15.72 4.00
N PRO A 260 -25.45 -15.57 2.67
CA PRO A 260 -24.34 -15.31 1.78
C PRO A 260 -23.47 -14.20 2.37
N LEU A 261 -22.19 -14.52 2.65
CA LEU A 261 -21.21 -13.68 3.36
C LEU A 261 -21.09 -12.26 2.75
N ALA A 262 -21.58 -12.06 1.52
CA ALA A 262 -21.88 -10.79 0.89
C ALA A 262 -22.70 -9.81 1.76
N LYS A 263 -23.52 -10.28 2.71
CA LYS A 263 -24.28 -9.42 3.65
C LYS A 263 -23.48 -9.00 4.90
N LEU A 264 -22.43 -9.73 5.27
CA LEU A 264 -21.62 -9.48 6.48
C LEU A 264 -20.31 -8.75 6.18
N LEU A 265 -19.74 -8.92 4.98
CA LEU A 265 -18.48 -8.31 4.56
C LEU A 265 -18.68 -7.03 3.70
N GLY A 266 -19.92 -6.57 3.53
CA GLY A 266 -20.30 -5.68 2.44
C GLY A 266 -20.31 -6.44 1.11
N GLU A 267 -21.22 -6.12 0.21
CA GLU A 267 -21.29 -6.84 -1.07
C GLU A 267 -19.91 -6.78 -1.75
N PRO A 268 -19.28 -7.92 -2.07
CA PRO A 268 -18.16 -7.89 -2.99
C PRO A 268 -18.71 -7.28 -4.28
N GLN A 269 -18.12 -6.17 -4.74
CA GLN A 269 -18.41 -5.62 -6.08
C GLN A 269 -18.01 -6.57 -7.22
N TYR A 270 -17.60 -7.79 -6.88
CA TYR A 270 -17.39 -8.89 -7.80
C TYR A 270 -18.73 -9.44 -8.30
N ARG A 271 -19.22 -8.88 -9.40
CA ARG A 271 -20.13 -9.59 -10.31
C ARG A 271 -19.29 -10.53 -11.18
N PRO A 272 -19.42 -11.86 -11.07
CA PRO A 272 -18.84 -12.76 -12.05
C PRO A 272 -19.52 -12.50 -13.40
N GLN A 273 -18.83 -11.79 -14.29
CA GLN A 273 -19.23 -11.71 -15.69
C GLN A 273 -18.73 -12.97 -16.39
N SER A 274 -19.67 -13.90 -16.64
CA SER A 274 -19.58 -15.10 -17.50
C SER A 274 -18.80 -16.32 -16.97
N ALA A 275 -19.49 -17.46 -17.03
CA ALA A 275 -19.06 -18.79 -16.62
C ALA A 275 -18.10 -19.45 -17.62
N THR A 276 -16.84 -19.03 -17.61
CA THR A 276 -15.74 -19.77 -18.23
C THR A 276 -14.61 -19.90 -17.22
N PRO A 277 -14.03 -21.10 -16.99
CA PRO A 277 -12.90 -21.25 -16.09
C PRO A 277 -11.70 -20.49 -16.67
N ARG A 278 -11.27 -19.42 -16.00
CA ARG A 278 -10.18 -18.53 -16.45
C ARG A 278 -8.89 -18.72 -15.65
N LEU A 279 -8.92 -19.53 -14.59
CA LEU A 279 -7.75 -19.78 -13.75
C LEU A 279 -6.86 -20.85 -14.38
N GLU A 280 -5.60 -20.53 -14.64
CA GLU A 280 -4.62 -21.51 -15.15
C GLU A 280 -4.45 -22.66 -14.15
N GLN A 281 -4.32 -23.89 -14.64
CA GLN A 281 -4.13 -25.08 -13.79
C GLN A 281 -2.93 -24.92 -12.84
N LYS A 282 -1.84 -24.31 -13.33
CA LYS A 282 -0.67 -24.03 -12.53
C LYS A 282 -1.00 -23.04 -11.39
N VAL A 283 -1.84 -22.02 -11.62
CA VAL A 283 -2.27 -21.09 -10.55
C VAL A 283 -3.12 -21.82 -9.53
N ALA A 284 -4.01 -22.70 -9.98
CA ALA A 284 -4.81 -23.53 -9.09
C ALA A 284 -3.95 -24.45 -8.21
N GLU A 285 -2.83 -24.98 -8.73
CA GLU A 285 -1.86 -25.76 -7.96
C GLU A 285 -1.18 -24.92 -6.87
N ASP A 286 -0.67 -23.73 -7.19
CA ASP A 286 -0.06 -22.84 -6.19
C ASP A 286 -1.07 -22.45 -5.09
N LEU A 287 -2.32 -22.16 -5.46
CA LEU A 287 -3.37 -21.83 -4.50
C LEU A 287 -3.74 -23.03 -3.62
N LYS A 288 -3.70 -24.25 -4.15
CA LYS A 288 -3.87 -25.46 -3.35
C LYS A 288 -2.71 -25.62 -2.37
N SER A 289 -1.46 -25.42 -2.81
CA SER A 289 -0.30 -25.43 -1.91
C SER A 289 -0.40 -24.35 -0.82
N LEU A 290 -0.91 -23.16 -1.15
CA LEU A 290 -1.19 -22.12 -0.17
C LEU A 290 -2.25 -22.57 0.85
N LEU A 291 -3.37 -23.15 0.40
CA LEU A 291 -4.41 -23.66 1.29
C LEU A 291 -3.91 -24.81 2.18
N GLU A 292 -3.09 -25.72 1.64
CA GLU A 292 -2.45 -26.79 2.41
C GLU A 292 -1.53 -26.22 3.48
N PHE A 293 -0.73 -25.21 3.14
CA PHE A 293 0.11 -24.50 4.11
C PHE A 293 -0.72 -23.84 5.23
N LEU A 294 -1.85 -23.21 4.89
CA LEU A 294 -2.74 -22.57 5.86
C LEU A 294 -3.41 -23.59 6.81
N ASN A 295 -3.76 -24.78 6.31
CA ASN A 295 -4.36 -25.83 7.13
C ASN A 295 -3.36 -26.49 8.13
N CYS A 296 -2.06 -26.28 7.93
CA CYS A 296 -1.01 -26.82 8.82
C CYS A 296 -0.60 -25.88 9.95
N ARG A 297 -1.15 -24.65 10.00
CA ARG A 297 -0.93 -23.67 11.07
C ARG A 297 -2.04 -23.72 12.12
#